data_AF-A0A8J5HLG6-F1
#
_entry.id   AF-A0A8J5HLG6-F1
#
_cell.length_a   1.000
_cell.length_b   1.000
_cell.length_c   1.000
_cell.angle_alpha   90.00
_cell.angle_beta   90.00
_cell.angle_gamma   90.00
#
_symmetry.space_group_name_H-M   'P 1'
#
loop_
_entity.id
_entity.type
_entity.pdbx_description
1 polymer ?
#
loop_
_entity_poly.entity_id
_entity_poly.type
_entity_poly.pdbx_seq_one_letter_code
_entity_poly.pdbx_strand_id
1 'polypeptide(L)'
;MKACQKSVKVAKVVAGHAAVVSPGMNYQTASNLQVCSGSYDDALDNLNGARIAVKAQDKGTMNSMLSALVTDFSTCEDSFSEMNARSPQAAADKLLTKMASNCLALASLL
;
A
#
# COMPACT_ATOMS: atom_id res chain seq x y z
N MET A 1 12.31 4.27 -4.73
CA MET A 1 11.31 4.53 -3.66
C MET A 1 10.43 5.78 -3.86
N LYS A 2 10.94 6.96 -4.29
CA LYS A 2 10.09 8.18 -4.45
C LYS A 2 8.86 7.99 -5.36
N ALA A 3 9.02 7.30 -6.49
CA ALA A 3 7.91 7.02 -7.40
C ALA A 3 6.82 6.18 -6.72
N CYS A 4 7.20 5.13 -5.97
CA CYS A 4 6.26 4.31 -5.21
C CYS A 4 5.50 5.17 -4.20
N GLN A 5 6.20 6.02 -3.43
CA GLN A 5 5.59 6.93 -2.48
C GLN A 5 4.54 7.87 -3.11
N LYS A 6 4.82 8.39 -4.31
CA LYS A 6 3.85 9.23 -5.04
C LYS A 6 2.60 8.43 -5.42
N SER A 7 2.77 7.22 -5.94
CA SER A 7 1.65 6.34 -6.31
C SER A 7 0.80 5.94 -5.10
N VAL A 8 1.44 5.60 -3.97
CA VAL A 8 0.72 5.25 -2.72
C VAL A 8 -0.11 6.44 -2.23
N LYS A 9 0.44 7.67 -2.25
CA LYS A 9 -0.33 8.88 -1.89
C LYS A 9 -1.56 9.08 -2.75
N VAL A 10 -1.46 8.81 -4.06
CA VAL A 10 -2.61 8.91 -4.97
C VAL A 10 -3.66 7.86 -4.62
N ALA A 11 -3.25 6.60 -4.45
CA ALA A 11 -4.15 5.50 -4.09
C ALA A 11 -4.87 5.77 -2.76
N LYS A 12 -4.14 6.27 -1.75
CA LYS A 12 -4.70 6.71 -0.47
C LYS A 12 -5.80 7.75 -0.64
N VAL A 13 -5.51 8.84 -1.35
CA VAL A 13 -6.48 9.92 -1.55
C VAL A 13 -7.72 9.42 -2.26
N VAL A 14 -7.55 8.57 -3.29
CA VAL A 14 -8.67 8.00 -4.04
C VAL A 14 -9.52 7.09 -3.14
N ALA A 15 -8.90 6.20 -2.35
CA ALA A 15 -9.60 5.30 -1.44
C ALA A 15 -10.36 6.07 -0.35
N GLY A 16 -9.69 7.01 0.32
CA GLY A 16 -10.29 7.83 1.37
C GLY A 16 -11.41 8.73 0.85
N HIS A 17 -11.26 9.32 -0.34
CA HIS A 17 -12.33 10.10 -0.96
C HIS A 17 -13.52 9.21 -1.34
N ALA A 18 -13.27 8.07 -2.00
CA ALA A 18 -14.32 7.14 -2.42
C ALA A 18 -15.16 6.63 -1.24
N ALA A 19 -14.53 6.44 -0.07
CA ALA A 19 -15.18 6.00 1.17
C ALA A 19 -16.23 6.97 1.70
N VAL A 20 -16.15 8.27 1.38
CA VAL A 20 -17.02 9.31 1.98
C VAL A 20 -17.96 9.99 0.98
N VAL A 21 -17.71 9.90 -0.32
CA VAL A 21 -18.47 10.69 -1.32
C VAL A 21 -19.52 9.93 -2.12
N SER A 22 -19.62 8.60 -1.97
CA SER A 22 -20.43 7.77 -2.86
C SER A 22 -21.86 7.58 -2.31
N PRO A 23 -22.89 8.25 -2.85
CA PRO A 23 -24.26 8.09 -2.38
C PRO A 23 -24.76 6.68 -2.70
N GLY A 24 -25.31 5.98 -1.70
CA GLY A 24 -25.78 4.60 -1.85
C GLY A 24 -24.69 3.53 -1.77
N MET A 25 -23.45 3.90 -1.44
CA MET A 25 -22.40 2.93 -1.10
C MET A 25 -22.78 2.15 0.16
N ASN A 26 -22.65 0.83 0.10
CA ASN A 26 -22.90 0.01 1.29
C ASN A 26 -21.82 0.29 2.35
N TYR A 27 -22.21 0.19 3.64
CA TYR A 27 -21.32 0.47 4.76
C TYR A 27 -20.04 -0.38 4.74
N GLN A 28 -20.13 -1.65 4.35
CA GLN A 28 -18.99 -2.56 4.30
C GLN A 28 -17.94 -2.10 3.28
N THR A 29 -18.36 -1.65 2.09
CA THR A 29 -17.49 -1.12 1.05
C THR A 29 -16.82 0.17 1.51
N ALA A 30 -17.55 1.08 2.16
CA ALA A 30 -16.96 2.29 2.73
C ALA A 30 -15.92 1.95 3.81
N SER A 31 -16.23 1.00 4.70
CA SER A 31 -15.30 0.50 5.73
C SER A 31 -14.05 -0.12 5.09
N ASN A 32 -14.20 -0.97 4.08
CA ASN A 32 -13.06 -1.60 3.40
C ASN A 32 -12.20 -0.57 2.64
N LEU A 33 -12.80 0.47 2.06
CA LEU A 33 -12.02 1.58 1.48
C LEU A 33 -11.25 2.37 2.54
N GLN A 34 -11.76 2.49 3.77
CA GLN A 34 -11.01 3.05 4.89
C GLN A 34 -9.86 2.15 5.30
N VAL A 35 -10.04 0.82 5.30
CA VAL A 35 -8.95 -0.15 5.50
C VAL A 35 -7.86 0.06 4.45
N CYS A 36 -8.21 0.14 3.16
CA CYS A 36 -7.25 0.46 2.11
C CYS A 36 -6.50 1.77 2.38
N SER A 37 -7.22 2.84 2.72
CA SER A 37 -6.60 4.12 3.05
C SER A 37 -5.62 4.02 4.24
N GLY A 38 -5.95 3.22 5.26
CA GLY A 38 -5.09 2.97 6.42
C GLY A 38 -3.84 2.18 6.04
N SER A 39 -3.99 1.08 5.30
CA SER A 39 -2.84 0.30 4.82
C SER A 39 -1.91 1.11 3.92
N TYR A 40 -2.44 2.07 3.15
CA TYR A 40 -1.59 3.00 2.40
C TYR A 40 -0.83 4.00 3.28
N ASP A 41 -1.35 4.36 4.46
CA ASP A 41 -0.57 5.14 5.42
C ASP A 41 0.59 4.32 5.99
N ASP A 42 0.34 3.07 6.39
CA ASP A 42 1.37 2.15 6.84
C ASP A 42 2.45 1.96 5.76
N ALA A 43 2.04 1.80 4.49
CA ALA A 43 2.96 1.71 3.37
C ALA A 43 3.82 2.98 3.17
N LEU A 44 3.27 4.18 3.45
CA LEU A 44 4.04 5.42 3.37
C LEU A 44 5.10 5.51 4.47
N ASP A 45 4.76 5.06 5.67
CA ASP A 45 5.68 4.99 6.81
C ASP A 45 6.78 3.96 6.59
N ASN A 46 6.42 2.76 6.10
CA ASN A 46 7.36 1.72 5.68
C ASN A 46 8.29 2.20 4.56
N LEU A 47 7.78 2.92 3.55
CA LEU A 47 8.61 3.52 2.50
C LEU A 47 9.58 4.57 3.05
N ASN A 48 9.17 5.35 4.04
CA ASN A 48 10.04 6.31 4.70
C ASN A 48 11.14 5.62 5.52
N GLY A 49 10.77 4.60 6.29
CA GLY A 49 11.68 3.76 7.07
C GLY A 49 12.73 3.08 6.18
N ALA A 50 12.30 2.42 5.09
CA ALA A 50 13.18 1.79 4.12
C ALA A 50 14.20 2.79 3.52
N ARG A 51 13.78 4.02 3.22
CA ARG A 51 14.66 5.07 2.70
C ARG A 51 15.71 5.50 3.73
N ILE A 52 15.36 5.57 5.01
CA ILE A 52 16.30 5.89 6.09
C ILE A 52 17.29 4.73 6.25
N ALA A 53 16.80 3.48 6.27
CA ALA A 53 17.62 2.28 6.38
C ALA A 53 18.63 2.14 5.23
N VAL A 54 18.25 2.47 3.99
CA VAL A 54 19.20 2.53 2.85
C VAL A 54 20.39 3.45 3.13
N LYS A 55 20.15 4.64 3.68
CA LYS A 55 21.23 5.60 3.98
C LYS A 55 22.13 5.12 5.12
N ALA A 56 21.55 4.39 6.07
CA ALA A 56 22.27 3.81 7.20
C ALA A 56 22.95 2.46 6.85
N GLN A 57 22.77 1.95 5.62
CA GLN A 57 23.16 0.60 5.22
C GLN A 57 22.59 -0.51 6.12
N ASP A 58 21.45 -0.27 6.77
CA ASP A 58 20.75 -1.24 7.59
C ASP A 58 19.90 -2.15 6.69
N LYS A 59 20.51 -3.25 6.25
CA LYS A 59 19.87 -4.22 5.34
C LYS A 59 18.69 -4.93 5.98
N GLY A 60 18.74 -5.18 7.29
CA GLY A 60 17.67 -5.86 8.02
C GLY A 60 16.40 -5.02 8.01
N THR A 61 16.51 -3.77 8.46
CA THR A 61 15.39 -2.83 8.47
C THR A 61 14.90 -2.52 7.06
N MET A 62 15.81 -2.32 6.09
CA MET A 62 15.42 -2.10 4.69
C MET A 62 14.58 -3.24 4.14
N ASN A 63 15.01 -4.49 4.31
CA ASN A 63 14.28 -5.66 3.81
C ASN A 63 12.93 -5.85 4.51
N SER A 64 12.89 -5.65 5.83
CA SER A 64 11.64 -5.75 6.61
C SER A 64 10.61 -4.72 6.14
N MET A 65 11.01 -3.45 6.05
CA MET A 65 10.12 -2.36 5.63
C MET A 65 9.64 -2.51 4.18
N LEU A 66 10.52 -2.94 3.26
CA LEU A 66 10.13 -3.16 1.85
C LEU A 66 9.24 -4.40 1.68
N SER A 67 9.40 -5.42 2.51
CA SER A 67 8.53 -6.59 2.51
C SER A 67 7.15 -6.25 3.07
N ALA A 68 7.08 -5.41 4.10
CA ALA A 68 5.83 -4.93 4.68
C ALA A 68 4.95 -4.24 3.64
N LEU A 69 5.53 -3.50 2.68
CA LEU A 69 4.76 -2.89 1.59
C LEU A 69 3.89 -3.88 0.81
N VAL A 70 4.38 -5.11 0.59
CA VAL A 70 3.61 -6.14 -0.13
C VAL A 70 2.39 -6.55 0.68
N THR A 71 2.55 -6.69 2.00
CA THR A 71 1.45 -6.97 2.94
C THR A 71 0.48 -5.80 3.04
N ASP A 72 0.98 -4.57 3.09
CA ASP A 72 0.16 -3.37 3.17
C ASP A 72 -0.77 -3.28 1.94
N PHE A 73 -0.24 -3.52 0.74
CA PHE A 73 -1.05 -3.49 -0.49
C PHE A 73 -1.99 -4.69 -0.62
N SER A 74 -1.61 -5.88 -0.12
CA SER A 74 -2.50 -7.04 -0.15
C SER A 74 -3.67 -6.92 0.84
N THR A 75 -3.44 -6.27 1.99
CA THR A 75 -4.48 -6.08 3.03
C THR A 75 -5.72 -5.37 2.49
N CYS A 76 -5.54 -4.39 1.59
CA CYS A 76 -6.66 -3.76 0.89
C CYS A 76 -7.48 -4.79 0.09
N GLU A 77 -6.82 -5.58 -0.76
CA GLU A 77 -7.48 -6.61 -1.57
C GLU A 77 -8.17 -7.68 -0.70
N ASP A 78 -7.50 -8.12 0.36
CA ASP A 78 -7.98 -9.17 1.25
C ASP A 78 -9.29 -8.75 1.94
N SER A 79 -9.40 -7.49 2.37
CA SER A 79 -10.63 -6.95 2.98
C SER A 79 -11.86 -7.04 2.06
N PHE A 80 -11.66 -6.89 0.74
CA PHE A 80 -12.73 -7.04 -0.25
C PHE A 80 -12.99 -8.50 -0.61
N SER A 81 -11.95 -9.34 -0.61
CA SER A 81 -12.09 -10.77 -0.84
C SER A 81 -12.95 -11.44 0.23
N GLU A 82 -12.86 -10.99 1.49
CA GLU A 82 -13.69 -11.48 2.61
C GLU A 82 -15.20 -11.30 2.38
N MET A 83 -15.59 -10.30 1.58
CA MET A 83 -16.98 -10.07 1.18
C MET A 83 -17.31 -10.58 -0.23
N ASN A 84 -16.44 -11.43 -0.81
CA ASN A 84 -16.55 -11.93 -2.20
C ASN A 84 -16.67 -10.81 -3.24
N ALA A 85 -16.03 -9.65 -2.99
CA ALA A 85 -16.03 -8.51 -3.88
C ALA A 85 -14.62 -8.23 -4.42
N ARG A 86 -14.56 -7.52 -5.55
CA ARG A 86 -13.30 -6.97 -6.05
C ARG A 86 -13.13 -5.55 -5.52
N SER A 87 -11.96 -5.28 -4.96
CA SER A 87 -11.55 -3.95 -4.54
C SER A 87 -11.54 -2.97 -5.71
N PRO A 88 -12.10 -1.75 -5.55
CA PRO A 88 -11.92 -0.66 -6.49
C PRO A 88 -10.44 -0.23 -6.66
N GLN A 89 -9.58 -0.59 -5.71
CA GLN A 89 -8.15 -0.27 -5.73
C GLN A 89 -7.27 -1.37 -6.34
N ALA A 90 -7.82 -2.50 -6.76
CA ALA A 90 -7.05 -3.65 -7.23
C ALA A 90 -6.01 -3.38 -8.33
N ALA A 91 -6.29 -2.41 -9.21
CA ALA A 91 -5.31 -1.98 -10.22
C ALA A 91 -4.14 -1.22 -9.60
N ALA A 92 -4.42 -0.34 -8.62
CA ALA A 92 -3.41 0.38 -7.86
C ALA A 92 -2.58 -0.59 -7.00
N ASP A 93 -3.21 -1.49 -6.26
CA ASP A 93 -2.51 -2.46 -5.41
C ASP A 93 -1.57 -3.36 -6.22
N LYS A 94 -2.02 -3.86 -7.37
CA LYS A 94 -1.17 -4.64 -8.28
C LYS A 94 0.05 -3.85 -8.76
N LEU A 95 -0.14 -2.58 -9.12
CA LEU A 95 0.97 -1.71 -9.53
C LEU A 95 1.94 -1.48 -8.36
N LEU A 96 1.41 -1.15 -7.19
CA LEU A 96 2.17 -0.84 -5.99
C LEU A 96 2.98 -2.05 -5.49
N THR A 97 2.38 -3.24 -5.47
CA THR A 97 3.07 -4.50 -5.17
C THR A 97 4.23 -4.74 -6.12
N LYS A 98 4.05 -4.54 -7.43
CA LYS A 98 5.15 -4.66 -8.39
C LYS A 98 6.27 -3.65 -8.12
N MET A 99 5.93 -2.41 -7.74
CA MET A 99 6.92 -1.40 -7.38
C MET A 99 7.67 -1.75 -6.08
N ALA A 100 6.98 -2.32 -5.08
CA ALA A 100 7.59 -2.82 -3.85
C ALA A 100 8.55 -3.97 -4.13
N SER A 101 8.12 -4.99 -4.89
CA SER A 101 8.99 -6.11 -5.29
C SER A 101 10.25 -5.63 -6.02
N ASN A 102 10.12 -4.65 -6.92
CA ASN A 102 11.28 -4.05 -7.58
C ASN A 102 12.21 -3.35 -6.58
N CYS A 103 11.68 -2.63 -5.60
CA CYS A 103 12.50 -2.00 -4.56
C CYS A 103 13.22 -3.05 -3.69
N LEU A 104 12.54 -4.14 -3.34
CA LEU A 104 13.11 -5.24 -2.55
C LEU A 104 14.22 -5.98 -3.33
N ALA A 105 14.01 -6.23 -4.62
CA ALA A 105 15.04 -6.82 -5.47
C ALA A 105 16.28 -5.92 -5.56
N LEU A 106 16.11 -4.60 -5.74
CA LEU A 106 17.23 -3.67 -5.73
C LEU A 106 17.94 -3.59 -4.37
N ALA A 107 17.17 -3.65 -3.27
CA ALA A 107 17.69 -3.67 -1.92
C ALA A 107 18.58 -4.89 -1.64
N SER A 108 18.27 -6.06 -2.22
CA SER A 108 19.11 -7.26 -2.11
C SER A 108 20.46 -7.16 -2.83
N LEU A 109 20.66 -6.15 -3.67
CA LEU A 109 21.92 -5.89 -4.40
C LEU A 109 22.83 -4.86 -3.69
N LEU A 110 22.34 -4.21 -2.63
CA LEU A 110 23.09 -3.29 -1.77
C LEU A 110 23.77 -4.08 -0.65
#